data_AF-A0A2N2C4J4-F1
#
_entry.id   AF-A0A2N2C4J4-F1
#
_cell.length_a   1.000
_cell.length_b   1.000
_cell.length_c   1.000
_cell.angle_alpha   90.00
_cell.angle_beta   90.00
_cell.angle_gamma   90.00
#
_symmetry.space_group_name_H-M   'P 1'
#
loop_
_entity.id
_entity.type
_entity.pdbx_description
1 polymer ?
#
loop_
_entity_poly.entity_id
_entity_poly.type
_entity_poly.pdbx_seq_one_letter_code
_entity_poly.pdbx_strand_id
1 'polypeptide(L)'
;MKKRYWILLIAILLILPLAHIERKKALVVDNKVTVVTSETHLKQIIRSIRNKMNAGYNNLPGIPEFATDDRSAAKPDFTGTNNQISGVDEADIVKTDGFYIYQLTNNRLRIIRAFPLEDAGLVMEKTFEENAYYYQMFLHDNYLVLLGNRWEAYQPEEPQGDQKPDTDEGEPKSLAPIDGRSMIWWGKSYQRIVVYDISDRTNIKKVKSLEVEGYGLTARKIDNKIVLVTNKGGYWGMYRGFAEGSADGSENDVNLSDILPSYRVDDEKAKLMDATDVKVIGIPDSTDMTTITTLTLADDFKTEMEVIMVGAATVMSTREHLYIAHQKWPQYNELTGVFDGTVITEIYKLNIENGVKLLSSGKVDGYLINQFAMDEHDGKLRVATTTQKYKQNQEWETENHVFVLDSNMKQVGHLGKIATGESIYSVRFLGERVYMVTFEQVDPFFVIDLSTNQPKILGELKIPGFSNYLHPIEGNLVFGIGKDVKVESDGRLITGALKISLFNVADELNPKEVDNLKIGSEYTYSEALYDHKAILYVKSKNLLAFTINDYNAVVSSDEKYYYTNQAIFVTVDPSGDLVLKNKVIQKPNDKDGDYSIQRIIHIDNYVYLLSDKMFTVLDIDTLAIVKQINK
;
A
#
# COMPACT_ATOMS: atom_id res chain seq x y z
N MET A 1 32.65 -69.64 51.03
CA MET A 1 32.08 -70.76 50.24
C MET A 1 31.06 -70.13 49.28
N LYS A 2 30.99 -70.37 47.97
CA LYS A 2 30.81 -71.64 47.20
C LYS A 2 29.55 -72.41 47.65
N LYS A 3 28.63 -72.88 46.81
CA LYS A 3 28.28 -72.61 45.38
C LYS A 3 27.01 -73.44 45.05
N ARG A 4 26.32 -73.21 43.90
CA ARG A 4 25.46 -74.19 43.14
C ARG A 4 24.03 -74.47 43.69
N TYR A 5 23.00 -74.83 42.89
CA TYR A 5 22.79 -74.82 41.41
C TYR A 5 21.31 -75.11 41.00
N TRP A 6 20.83 -74.46 39.91
CA TRP A 6 20.07 -75.01 38.74
C TRP A 6 18.59 -75.50 38.90
N ILE A 7 17.68 -75.36 37.91
CA ILE A 7 17.64 -74.62 36.60
C ILE A 7 16.39 -73.65 36.60
N LEU A 8 15.42 -73.48 35.68
CA LEU A 8 15.05 -73.88 34.27
C LEU A 8 14.04 -72.82 33.69
N LEU A 9 13.68 -72.94 32.39
CA LEU A 9 12.74 -72.13 31.56
C LEU A 9 13.18 -70.66 31.29
N ILE A 10 13.43 -70.18 30.06
CA ILE A 10 12.60 -70.06 28.82
C ILE A 10 11.65 -68.84 28.88
N ALA A 11 11.69 -67.84 27.98
CA ALA A 11 12.60 -67.51 26.86
C ALA A 11 12.40 -66.03 26.38
N ILE A 12 13.00 -65.66 25.23
CA ILE A 12 12.74 -64.46 24.38
C ILE A 12 13.34 -63.14 24.95
N LEU A 13 14.40 -62.54 24.37
CA LEU A 13 14.46 -61.67 23.16
C LEU A 13 13.58 -60.40 23.31
N LEU A 14 14.07 -59.17 23.14
CA LEU A 14 14.80 -58.66 21.97
C LEU A 14 15.71 -57.45 22.29
N ILE A 15 16.47 -57.04 21.27
CA ILE A 15 17.44 -55.93 21.27
C ILE A 15 16.72 -54.57 21.29
N LEU A 16 17.18 -53.63 22.11
CA LEU A 16 16.84 -52.21 22.02
C LEU A 16 17.91 -51.47 21.19
N PRO A 17 17.61 -50.97 19.98
CA PRO A 17 18.51 -50.08 19.25
C PRO A 17 18.46 -48.66 19.84
N LEU A 18 19.59 -47.94 19.81
CA LEU A 18 19.62 -46.52 20.15
C LEU A 18 18.84 -45.73 19.09
N ALA A 19 17.72 -45.12 19.49
CA ALA A 19 17.03 -44.14 18.65
C ALA A 19 17.89 -42.88 18.52
N HIS A 20 18.54 -42.72 17.36
CA HIS A 20 19.30 -41.53 17.04
C HIS A 20 18.32 -40.37 16.87
N ILE A 21 18.35 -39.38 17.78
CA ILE A 21 17.54 -38.16 17.62
C ILE A 21 18.19 -37.31 16.55
N GLU A 22 17.83 -37.59 15.29
CA GLU A 22 18.03 -36.61 14.23
C GLU A 22 17.28 -35.34 14.61
N ARG A 23 18.03 -34.25 14.87
CA ARG A 23 17.45 -32.92 14.73
C ARG A 23 16.90 -32.84 13.32
N LYS A 24 15.57 -32.67 13.18
CA LYS A 24 14.96 -32.31 11.90
C LYS A 24 15.80 -31.17 11.32
N LYS A 25 16.46 -31.41 10.18
CA LYS A 25 17.07 -30.31 9.42
C LYS A 25 15.95 -29.32 9.15
N ALA A 26 16.22 -28.03 9.34
CA ALA A 26 15.29 -26.99 8.89
C ALA A 26 14.94 -27.30 7.43
N LEU A 27 13.66 -27.26 7.10
CA LEU A 27 13.20 -27.44 5.74
C LEU A 27 13.81 -26.31 4.91
N VAL A 28 14.85 -26.65 4.14
CA VAL A 28 15.35 -25.78 3.08
C VAL A 28 14.26 -25.77 2.03
N VAL A 29 13.33 -24.84 2.18
CA VAL A 29 12.34 -24.52 1.16
C VAL A 29 13.15 -24.01 -0.03
N ASP A 30 13.22 -24.81 -1.08
CA ASP A 30 13.86 -24.43 -2.32
C ASP A 30 13.07 -23.25 -2.90
N ASN A 31 13.65 -22.03 -2.90
CA ASN A 31 13.03 -20.81 -3.43
C ASN A 31 12.90 -20.83 -4.97
N LYS A 32 12.95 -22.02 -5.57
CA LYS A 32 12.84 -22.30 -6.99
C LYS A 32 11.43 -22.00 -7.48
N VAL A 33 11.35 -21.12 -8.48
CA VAL A 33 10.10 -20.83 -9.19
C VAL A 33 9.59 -22.12 -9.84
N THR A 34 8.42 -22.56 -9.41
CA THR A 34 7.67 -23.64 -10.04
C THR A 34 6.69 -23.00 -11.02
N VAL A 35 6.96 -23.19 -12.31
CA VAL A 35 6.01 -22.81 -13.36
C VAL A 35 4.90 -23.84 -13.38
N VAL A 36 3.64 -23.39 -13.42
CA VAL A 36 2.49 -24.28 -13.57
C VAL A 36 2.55 -24.92 -14.96
N THR A 37 2.49 -26.25 -15.01
CA THR A 37 2.69 -27.00 -16.26
C THR A 37 1.39 -27.39 -16.96
N SER A 38 0.24 -27.24 -16.29
CA SER A 38 -1.09 -27.49 -16.83
C SER A 38 -2.18 -27.02 -15.85
N GLU A 39 -3.41 -26.90 -16.32
CA GLU A 39 -4.60 -26.75 -15.46
C GLU A 39 -4.64 -27.79 -14.33
N THR A 40 -4.39 -29.07 -14.63
CA THR A 40 -4.41 -30.15 -13.63
C THR A 40 -3.39 -29.91 -12.51
N HIS A 41 -2.21 -29.40 -12.85
CA HIS A 41 -1.18 -29.05 -11.87
C HIS A 41 -1.64 -27.87 -10.99
N LEU A 42 -2.24 -26.83 -11.58
CA LEU A 42 -2.83 -25.71 -10.83
C LEU A 42 -3.92 -26.18 -9.85
N LYS A 43 -4.84 -27.02 -10.31
CA LYS A 43 -5.92 -27.60 -9.49
C LYS A 43 -5.37 -28.44 -8.34
N GLN A 44 -4.29 -29.19 -8.55
CA GLN A 44 -3.61 -29.94 -7.48
C GLN A 44 -2.96 -29.04 -6.43
N ILE A 45 -2.30 -27.94 -6.84
CA ILE A 45 -1.75 -26.94 -5.91
C ILE A 45 -2.88 -26.35 -5.05
N ILE A 46 -3.98 -25.90 -5.67
CA ILE A 46 -5.15 -25.32 -4.99
C ILE A 46 -5.76 -26.29 -3.97
N ARG A 47 -5.94 -27.57 -4.35
CA ARG A 47 -6.41 -28.64 -3.44
C ARG A 47 -5.46 -28.84 -2.25
N SER A 48 -4.15 -28.69 -2.44
CA SER A 48 -3.15 -28.80 -1.36
C SER A 48 -3.19 -27.63 -0.37
N ILE A 49 -3.54 -26.42 -0.83
CA ILE A 49 -3.75 -25.24 0.03
C ILE A 49 -5.02 -25.44 0.87
N ARG A 50 -6.15 -25.78 0.24
CA ARG A 50 -7.44 -26.05 0.90
C ARG A 50 -7.30 -27.03 2.07
N ASN A 51 -6.59 -28.14 1.85
CA ASN A 51 -6.40 -29.17 2.87
C ASN A 51 -5.56 -28.71 4.08
N LYS A 52 -4.90 -27.54 4.02
CA LYS A 52 -4.28 -26.86 5.17
C LYS A 52 -5.21 -25.80 5.77
N MET A 53 -5.89 -25.00 4.94
CA MET A 53 -6.81 -23.95 5.40
C MET A 53 -7.96 -24.50 6.26
N ASN A 54 -8.41 -25.73 5.98
CA ASN A 54 -9.46 -26.40 6.76
C ASN A 54 -9.05 -26.77 8.22
N ALA A 55 -7.86 -26.40 8.69
CA ALA A 55 -7.34 -26.72 10.03
C ALA A 55 -7.42 -25.56 11.05
N GLY A 56 -8.02 -24.42 10.70
CA GLY A 56 -8.32 -23.34 11.65
C GLY A 56 -8.51 -21.98 10.98
N TYR A 57 -9.66 -21.33 11.18
CA TYR A 57 -9.94 -19.97 10.73
C TYR A 57 -10.92 -19.25 11.66
N ASN A 58 -10.53 -18.07 12.17
CA ASN A 58 -11.45 -17.03 12.64
C ASN A 58 -10.76 -15.66 12.63
N ASN A 59 -11.29 -14.74 11.82
CA ASN A 59 -11.16 -13.27 11.85
C ASN A 59 -9.76 -12.60 11.73
N LEU A 60 -9.63 -11.73 10.72
CA LEU A 60 -8.63 -10.64 10.61
C LEU A 60 -9.30 -9.36 10.02
N PRO A 61 -8.84 -8.15 10.38
CA PRO A 61 -9.28 -6.88 9.77
C PRO A 61 -8.49 -6.49 8.50
N GLY A 62 -8.92 -5.44 7.76
CA GLY A 62 -8.37 -5.04 6.44
C GLY A 62 -7.69 -3.66 6.35
N ILE A 63 -7.00 -3.37 5.23
CA ILE A 63 -6.10 -2.21 4.97
C ILE A 63 -6.15 -1.79 3.44
N PRO A 64 -5.94 -0.51 3.01
CA PRO A 64 -6.18 0.00 1.62
C PRO A 64 -4.95 0.27 0.67
N GLU A 65 -4.99 1.30 -0.23
CA GLU A 65 -4.59 1.31 -1.68
C GLU A 65 -3.39 2.22 -2.24
N PHE A 66 -2.81 1.83 -3.41
CA PHE A 66 -2.25 2.54 -4.64
C PHE A 66 -1.11 3.65 -4.67
N ALA A 67 0.09 3.45 -5.34
CA ALA A 67 0.54 3.79 -6.77
C ALA A 67 1.41 5.12 -6.96
N THR A 68 2.32 5.54 -7.93
CA THR A 68 2.92 5.31 -9.33
C THR A 68 4.33 5.97 -9.68
N ASP A 69 4.86 5.98 -10.95
CA ASP A 69 5.14 7.08 -12.00
C ASP A 69 6.43 6.71 -12.81
N ASP A 70 7.27 7.43 -13.61
CA ASP A 70 7.67 8.85 -13.91
C ASP A 70 8.32 9.07 -15.33
N ARG A 71 8.34 10.32 -15.85
CA ARG A 71 9.33 11.05 -16.73
C ARG A 71 9.74 10.61 -18.16
N SER A 72 10.19 11.46 -19.10
CA SER A 72 10.41 12.92 -19.25
C SER A 72 10.41 13.28 -20.77
N ALA A 73 10.41 14.51 -21.29
CA ALA A 73 10.50 15.89 -20.76
C ALA A 73 9.93 16.86 -21.85
N ALA A 74 9.79 18.19 -21.72
CA ALA A 74 10.10 19.15 -20.64
C ALA A 74 9.08 20.31 -20.72
N LYS A 75 8.99 21.17 -19.69
CA LYS A 75 7.92 22.18 -19.49
C LYS A 75 8.36 23.31 -18.52
N PRO A 76 7.51 24.29 -18.16
CA PRO A 76 7.79 25.28 -17.10
C PRO A 76 8.20 24.63 -15.77
N ASP A 77 8.73 25.41 -14.82
CA ASP A 77 9.02 24.87 -13.48
C ASP A 77 7.71 24.58 -12.72
N PHE A 78 7.57 23.38 -12.17
CA PHE A 78 6.44 22.96 -11.35
C PHE A 78 6.84 21.76 -10.49
N THR A 79 6.15 21.57 -9.37
CA THR A 79 6.28 20.34 -8.58
C THR A 79 5.29 19.28 -9.08
N GLY A 80 5.79 18.12 -9.47
CA GLY A 80 4.96 16.91 -9.63
C GLY A 80 4.44 16.39 -8.29
N THR A 81 4.03 15.12 -8.26
CA THR A 81 3.66 14.46 -7.01
C THR A 81 4.91 14.32 -6.10
N ASN A 82 4.72 14.22 -4.78
CA ASN A 82 5.80 13.86 -3.86
C ASN A 82 6.00 12.33 -3.89
N ASN A 83 7.24 11.89 -4.14
CA ASN A 83 7.52 10.59 -4.74
C ASN A 83 8.49 9.76 -3.89
N GLN A 84 8.25 8.44 -3.82
CA GLN A 84 9.08 7.50 -3.07
C GLN A 84 10.50 7.44 -3.61
N ILE A 85 10.66 7.23 -4.92
CA ILE A 85 11.94 7.03 -5.61
C ILE A 85 12.07 8.05 -6.76
N SER A 86 13.28 8.57 -6.97
CA SER A 86 13.52 9.54 -8.06
C SER A 86 13.38 8.87 -9.43
N GLY A 87 12.62 9.50 -10.33
CA GLY A 87 12.24 8.88 -11.60
C GLY A 87 11.16 7.80 -11.45
N VAL A 88 10.36 7.85 -10.37
CA VAL A 88 9.18 7.00 -10.08
C VAL A 88 8.08 7.83 -9.35
N ASP A 89 7.14 8.44 -10.09
CA ASP A 89 6.18 9.53 -9.72
C ASP A 89 4.73 9.17 -9.30
N GLU A 90 4.35 9.42 -8.06
CA GLU A 90 3.22 8.69 -7.48
C GLU A 90 1.81 9.16 -7.88
N ALA A 91 0.85 8.24 -7.73
CA ALA A 91 -0.45 8.33 -8.40
C ALA A 91 -1.36 9.26 -7.65
N ASP A 92 -1.99 10.17 -8.37
CA ASP A 92 -2.57 11.34 -7.73
C ASP A 92 -3.94 11.66 -8.31
N ILE A 93 -4.80 12.23 -7.48
CA ILE A 93 -6.03 12.91 -7.88
C ILE A 93 -5.73 14.19 -8.68
N VAL A 94 -4.49 14.69 -8.66
CA VAL A 94 -4.04 15.86 -9.41
C VAL A 94 -2.71 15.63 -10.11
N LYS A 95 -2.66 15.88 -11.42
CA LYS A 95 -1.42 16.02 -12.19
C LYS A 95 -1.36 17.40 -12.84
N THR A 96 -0.17 17.87 -13.19
CA THR A 96 0.02 19.12 -13.92
C THR A 96 1.12 18.99 -14.96
N ASP A 97 1.07 19.86 -15.97
CA ASP A 97 2.03 19.92 -17.08
C ASP A 97 2.72 21.29 -17.20
N GLY A 98 2.64 22.11 -16.14
CA GLY A 98 3.16 23.48 -16.11
C GLY A 98 2.28 24.50 -16.82
N PHE A 99 1.39 24.09 -17.72
CA PHE A 99 0.38 24.96 -18.36
C PHE A 99 -1.04 24.63 -17.93
N TYR A 100 -1.32 23.35 -17.69
CA TYR A 100 -2.63 22.82 -17.32
C TYR A 100 -2.57 21.99 -16.03
N ILE A 101 -3.69 21.97 -15.31
CA ILE A 101 -3.96 21.13 -14.15
C ILE A 101 -5.05 20.14 -14.53
N TYR A 102 -4.82 18.87 -14.21
CA TYR A 102 -5.71 17.75 -14.42
C TYR A 102 -6.18 17.29 -13.04
N GLN A 103 -7.47 17.39 -12.75
CA GLN A 103 -8.06 17.01 -11.45
C GLN A 103 -9.09 15.91 -11.65
N LEU A 104 -8.95 14.82 -10.90
CA LEU A 104 -10.01 13.84 -10.63
C LEU A 104 -10.63 14.15 -9.27
N THR A 105 -11.94 14.37 -9.24
CA THR A 105 -12.68 14.53 -7.97
C THR A 105 -14.14 14.16 -8.19
N ASN A 106 -14.74 13.43 -7.24
CA ASN A 106 -16.15 13.01 -7.27
C ASN A 106 -16.58 12.37 -8.62
N ASN A 107 -15.75 11.44 -9.13
CA ASN A 107 -15.84 10.78 -10.44
C ASN A 107 -15.97 11.73 -11.66
N ARG A 108 -15.36 12.91 -11.57
CA ARG A 108 -15.22 13.88 -12.66
C ARG A 108 -13.76 14.17 -12.94
N LEU A 109 -13.36 14.11 -14.21
CA LEU A 109 -12.12 14.68 -14.71
C LEU A 109 -12.34 16.16 -15.08
N ARG A 110 -11.37 17.00 -14.72
CA ARG A 110 -11.29 18.40 -15.14
C ARG A 110 -9.94 18.69 -15.76
N ILE A 111 -9.94 19.47 -16.83
CA ILE A 111 -8.74 20.13 -17.35
C ILE A 111 -8.93 21.63 -17.14
N ILE A 112 -7.96 22.24 -16.45
CA ILE A 112 -7.95 23.64 -16.05
C ILE A 112 -6.68 24.23 -16.66
N ARG A 113 -6.77 25.35 -17.37
CA ARG A 113 -5.57 26.12 -17.74
C ARG A 113 -5.11 26.87 -16.51
N ALA A 114 -3.83 26.76 -16.18
CA ALA A 114 -3.21 27.36 -15.00
C ALA A 114 -2.24 28.48 -15.39
N PHE A 115 -1.49 28.29 -16.48
CA PHE A 115 -0.48 29.25 -16.92
C PHE A 115 -0.68 29.69 -18.40
N PRO A 116 -0.43 30.96 -18.74
CA PRO A 116 -0.17 32.08 -17.83
C PRO A 116 -1.44 32.49 -17.08
N LEU A 117 -1.30 33.25 -15.98
CA LEU A 117 -2.36 33.42 -14.98
C LEU A 117 -3.57 34.21 -15.50
N GLU A 118 -3.37 35.12 -16.45
CA GLU A 118 -4.44 35.85 -17.14
C GLU A 118 -5.45 34.89 -17.78
N ASP A 119 -4.94 33.90 -18.51
CA ASP A 119 -5.70 32.87 -19.24
C ASP A 119 -6.20 31.72 -18.34
N ALA A 120 -5.89 31.73 -17.03
CA ALA A 120 -6.21 30.62 -16.14
C ALA A 120 -7.72 30.47 -15.89
N GLY A 121 -8.27 29.27 -16.12
CA GLY A 121 -9.70 28.97 -16.09
C GLY A 121 -10.01 27.52 -16.47
N LEU A 122 -11.26 27.09 -16.31
CA LEU A 122 -11.70 25.75 -16.72
C LEU A 122 -11.71 25.61 -18.24
N VAL A 123 -11.14 24.51 -18.76
CA VAL A 123 -11.09 24.19 -20.20
C VAL A 123 -12.11 23.10 -20.54
N MET A 124 -12.22 22.07 -19.71
CA MET A 124 -13.09 20.91 -19.93
C MET A 124 -13.44 20.25 -18.60
N GLU A 125 -14.67 19.74 -18.48
CA GLU A 125 -15.09 18.83 -17.40
C GLU A 125 -15.83 17.62 -18.00
N LYS A 126 -15.53 16.42 -17.47
CA LYS A 126 -16.14 15.16 -17.88
C LYS A 126 -16.46 14.29 -16.66
N THR A 127 -17.74 14.04 -16.44
CA THR A 127 -18.23 12.97 -15.52
C THR A 127 -18.10 11.60 -16.20
N PHE A 128 -17.89 10.56 -15.39
CA PHE A 128 -17.87 9.16 -15.82
C PHE A 128 -19.13 8.39 -15.37
N GLU A 129 -19.30 7.17 -15.90
CA GLU A 129 -20.47 6.32 -15.69
C GLU A 129 -20.52 5.75 -14.25
N GLU A 130 -21.73 5.48 -13.74
CA GLU A 130 -21.95 5.05 -12.34
C GLU A 130 -21.31 3.70 -11.98
N ASN A 131 -21.00 2.85 -12.96
CA ASN A 131 -20.38 1.54 -12.76
C ASN A 131 -18.85 1.55 -12.74
N ALA A 132 -18.21 2.71 -12.94
CA ALA A 132 -16.76 2.87 -12.99
C ALA A 132 -16.30 4.15 -12.30
N TYR A 133 -15.50 4.02 -11.22
CA TYR A 133 -15.02 5.12 -10.40
C TYR A 133 -13.52 5.35 -10.60
N TYR A 134 -13.15 6.52 -11.14
CA TYR A 134 -11.74 6.90 -11.36
C TYR A 134 -11.21 7.74 -10.20
N TYR A 135 -10.07 7.33 -9.63
CA TYR A 135 -9.53 7.87 -8.39
C TYR A 135 -8.09 8.40 -8.51
N GLN A 136 -7.33 8.05 -9.56
CA GLN A 136 -5.93 8.46 -9.75
C GLN A 136 -5.58 8.58 -11.24
N MET A 137 -4.52 9.30 -11.59
CA MET A 137 -4.05 9.39 -12.99
C MET A 137 -2.55 9.65 -13.18
N PHE A 138 -2.09 9.42 -14.42
CA PHE A 138 -0.77 9.77 -14.95
C PHE A 138 -0.90 10.77 -16.08
N LEU A 139 0.19 11.50 -16.30
CA LEU A 139 0.38 12.33 -17.48
C LEU A 139 1.65 11.89 -18.20
N HIS A 140 1.57 11.67 -19.51
CA HIS A 140 2.71 11.35 -20.35
C HIS A 140 2.54 12.04 -21.71
N ASP A 141 3.29 13.11 -21.94
CA ASP A 141 3.24 13.96 -23.13
C ASP A 141 1.83 14.47 -23.50
N ASN A 142 1.14 13.78 -24.42
CA ASN A 142 -0.24 14.06 -24.84
C ASN A 142 -1.22 12.93 -24.44
N TYR A 143 -0.83 12.06 -23.51
CA TYR A 143 -1.68 11.04 -22.92
C TYR A 143 -1.99 11.34 -21.46
N LEU A 144 -3.27 11.26 -21.13
CA LEU A 144 -3.78 11.24 -19.76
C LEU A 144 -4.29 9.84 -19.46
N VAL A 145 -3.73 9.19 -18.45
CA VAL A 145 -4.04 7.80 -18.13
C VAL A 145 -4.76 7.74 -16.80
N LEU A 146 -6.06 7.40 -16.83
CA LEU A 146 -6.88 7.31 -15.62
C LEU A 146 -6.83 5.88 -15.06
N LEU A 147 -6.65 5.77 -13.75
CA LEU A 147 -6.92 4.56 -12.98
C LEU A 147 -8.28 4.65 -12.31
N GLY A 148 -9.01 3.55 -12.33
CA GLY A 148 -10.32 3.43 -11.69
C GLY A 148 -10.70 1.99 -11.38
N ASN A 149 -11.72 1.80 -10.55
CA ASN A 149 -12.34 0.51 -10.31
C ASN A 149 -13.64 0.42 -11.14
N ARG A 150 -13.94 -0.76 -11.69
CA ARG A 150 -15.21 -1.08 -12.34
C ARG A 150 -15.82 -2.31 -11.68
N TRP A 151 -17.13 -2.32 -11.51
CA TRP A 151 -17.86 -3.47 -10.96
C TRP A 151 -18.84 -4.03 -12.00
N GLU A 152 -18.78 -5.34 -12.21
CA GLU A 152 -19.82 -6.08 -12.92
C GLU A 152 -20.82 -6.60 -11.89
N ALA A 153 -22.10 -6.23 -12.03
CA ALA A 153 -23.16 -6.70 -11.14
C ALA A 153 -23.37 -8.21 -11.33
N TYR A 154 -23.53 -8.97 -10.24
CA TYR A 154 -23.91 -10.37 -10.34
C TYR A 154 -25.38 -10.47 -10.75
N GLN A 155 -25.61 -10.76 -12.03
CA GLN A 155 -26.86 -11.29 -12.53
C GLN A 155 -26.82 -12.80 -12.27
N PRO A 156 -27.59 -13.35 -11.29
CA PRO A 156 -27.82 -14.80 -11.27
C PRO A 156 -28.55 -15.17 -12.57
N GLU A 157 -28.16 -16.26 -13.21
CA GLU A 157 -28.94 -16.80 -14.32
C GLU A 157 -30.30 -17.25 -13.77
N GLU A 158 -31.41 -16.80 -14.37
CA GLU A 158 -32.71 -17.38 -14.04
C GLU A 158 -32.68 -18.87 -14.42
N PRO A 159 -33.10 -19.80 -13.53
CA PRO A 159 -32.96 -21.23 -13.75
C PRO A 159 -33.75 -21.66 -15.00
N GLN A 160 -33.04 -22.03 -16.07
CA GLN A 160 -33.64 -22.42 -17.34
C GLN A 160 -34.26 -23.82 -17.27
N GLY A 161 -35.51 -23.88 -16.81
CA GLY A 161 -36.36 -25.07 -16.93
C GLY A 161 -37.54 -25.05 -15.98
N ASP A 162 -38.63 -25.74 -16.34
CA ASP A 162 -39.85 -25.86 -15.54
C ASP A 162 -39.69 -26.70 -14.25
N GLN A 163 -38.47 -26.82 -13.71
CA GLN A 163 -38.21 -27.47 -12.42
C GLN A 163 -38.34 -26.47 -11.27
N LYS A 164 -39.58 -26.06 -11.02
CA LYS A 164 -39.98 -25.83 -9.63
C LYS A 164 -39.85 -27.18 -8.90
N PRO A 165 -39.27 -27.22 -7.69
CA PRO A 165 -39.41 -28.39 -6.83
C PRO A 165 -40.90 -28.56 -6.48
N ASP A 166 -41.50 -29.70 -6.83
CA ASP A 166 -42.78 -30.12 -6.27
C ASP A 166 -42.55 -30.51 -4.80
N THR A 167 -42.64 -29.52 -3.91
CA THR A 167 -42.65 -29.70 -2.46
C THR A 167 -44.01 -29.26 -1.90
N ASP A 168 -45.03 -30.07 -2.18
CA ASP A 168 -46.06 -30.30 -1.16
C ASP A 168 -45.37 -30.90 0.09
N GLU A 169 -45.85 -30.53 1.28
CA GLU A 169 -45.32 -30.93 2.60
C GLU A 169 -43.87 -30.51 2.92
N GLY A 170 -43.67 -29.20 3.16
CA GLY A 170 -42.54 -28.67 3.93
C GLY A 170 -41.94 -27.41 3.33
N GLU A 171 -42.03 -26.28 4.04
CA GLU A 171 -41.53 -25.00 3.53
C GLU A 171 -40.03 -25.06 3.17
N PRO A 172 -39.63 -24.76 1.93
CA PRO A 172 -38.23 -24.58 1.61
C PRO A 172 -37.71 -23.36 2.38
N LYS A 173 -36.61 -23.53 3.14
CA LYS A 173 -35.91 -22.44 3.83
C LYS A 173 -35.19 -21.53 2.84
N SER A 174 -35.97 -20.80 2.05
CA SER A 174 -35.50 -19.64 1.31
C SER A 174 -34.87 -18.65 2.30
N LEU A 175 -33.58 -18.36 2.12
CA LEU A 175 -32.88 -17.28 2.82
C LEU A 175 -33.27 -15.92 2.19
N ALA A 176 -34.57 -15.65 2.15
CA ALA A 176 -35.10 -14.35 1.76
C ALA A 176 -34.66 -13.29 2.80
N PRO A 177 -34.01 -12.19 2.38
CA PRO A 177 -33.68 -11.11 3.29
C PRO A 177 -34.96 -10.53 3.91
N ILE A 178 -35.04 -10.55 5.25
CA ILE A 178 -36.26 -10.26 6.03
C ILE A 178 -36.84 -8.85 5.77
N ASP A 179 -36.02 -7.93 5.27
CA ASP A 179 -36.25 -6.48 5.30
C ASP A 179 -36.37 -5.81 3.90
N GLY A 180 -36.63 -6.61 2.85
CA GLY A 180 -36.93 -6.10 1.49
C GLY A 180 -35.77 -5.42 0.75
N ARG A 181 -34.60 -5.26 1.38
CA ARG A 181 -33.37 -4.81 0.73
C ARG A 181 -32.71 -6.00 0.03
N SER A 182 -32.68 -5.99 -1.29
CA SER A 182 -31.86 -6.95 -2.04
C SER A 182 -30.41 -6.82 -1.59
N MET A 183 -29.81 -7.93 -1.14
CA MET A 183 -28.36 -8.01 -0.99
C MET A 183 -27.75 -7.84 -2.39
N ILE A 184 -27.05 -6.72 -2.60
CA ILE A 184 -26.27 -6.52 -3.82
C ILE A 184 -25.11 -7.51 -3.76
N TRP A 185 -25.28 -8.63 -4.46
CA TRP A 185 -24.19 -9.56 -4.73
C TRP A 185 -23.21 -8.85 -5.66
N TRP A 186 -22.13 -8.32 -5.10
CA TRP A 186 -21.01 -7.82 -5.89
C TRP A 186 -20.49 -8.97 -6.77
N GLY A 187 -20.42 -8.73 -8.09
CA GLY A 187 -19.84 -9.66 -9.05
C GLY A 187 -18.33 -9.49 -9.14
N LYS A 188 -17.78 -9.58 -10.34
CA LYS A 188 -16.34 -9.37 -10.57
C LYS A 188 -16.01 -7.87 -10.46
N SER A 189 -15.02 -7.51 -9.66
CA SER A 189 -14.37 -6.20 -9.70
C SER A 189 -13.20 -6.23 -10.68
N TYR A 190 -12.97 -5.12 -11.36
CA TYR A 190 -11.83 -4.95 -12.26
C TYR A 190 -11.13 -3.64 -11.94
N GLN A 191 -9.81 -3.73 -11.78
CA GLN A 191 -8.94 -2.58 -11.86
C GLN A 191 -8.84 -2.15 -13.33
N ARG A 192 -9.16 -0.89 -13.61
CA ARG A 192 -9.30 -0.31 -14.95
C ARG A 192 -8.26 0.78 -15.20
N ILE A 193 -7.65 0.72 -16.38
CA ILE A 193 -6.85 1.78 -16.99
C ILE A 193 -7.63 2.31 -18.21
N VAL A 194 -7.73 3.63 -18.36
CA VAL A 194 -8.20 4.26 -19.61
C VAL A 194 -7.24 5.35 -20.03
N VAL A 195 -6.70 5.24 -21.26
CA VAL A 195 -5.81 6.24 -21.86
C VAL A 195 -6.63 7.18 -22.74
N TYR A 196 -6.50 8.48 -22.51
CA TYR A 196 -7.03 9.54 -23.34
C TYR A 196 -5.90 10.29 -24.05
N ASP A 197 -6.01 10.45 -25.37
CA ASP A 197 -5.32 11.52 -26.10
C ASP A 197 -5.91 12.87 -25.68
N ILE A 198 -5.04 13.76 -25.24
CA ILE A 198 -5.33 15.11 -24.75
C ILE A 198 -4.62 16.19 -25.59
N SER A 199 -4.19 15.86 -26.82
CA SER A 199 -3.64 16.83 -27.78
C SER A 199 -4.62 17.99 -28.02
N ASP A 200 -5.92 17.66 -28.10
CA ASP A 200 -7.02 18.62 -27.92
C ASP A 200 -7.53 18.53 -26.48
N ARG A 201 -7.22 19.56 -25.68
CA ARG A 201 -7.62 19.65 -24.26
C ARG A 201 -9.09 20.05 -24.06
N THR A 202 -9.79 20.45 -25.12
CA THR A 202 -11.24 20.71 -25.10
C THR A 202 -12.06 19.47 -25.44
N ASN A 203 -11.50 18.52 -26.19
CA ASN A 203 -12.19 17.34 -26.71
C ASN A 203 -11.28 16.10 -26.68
N ILE A 204 -11.08 15.56 -25.47
CA ILE A 204 -10.20 14.41 -25.22
C ILE A 204 -10.77 13.11 -25.79
N LYS A 205 -9.91 12.22 -26.29
CA LYS A 205 -10.32 11.00 -27.01
C LYS A 205 -9.77 9.75 -26.34
N LYS A 206 -10.63 8.79 -25.98
CA LYS A 206 -10.17 7.47 -25.50
C LYS A 206 -9.41 6.76 -26.62
N VAL A 207 -8.15 6.40 -26.38
CA VAL A 207 -7.29 5.66 -27.32
C VAL A 207 -6.95 4.24 -26.84
N LYS A 208 -7.10 3.97 -25.54
CA LYS A 208 -6.93 2.62 -24.96
C LYS A 208 -7.86 2.40 -23.78
N SER A 209 -8.36 1.18 -23.58
CA SER A 209 -8.76 0.69 -22.26
C SER A 209 -8.13 -0.66 -21.92
N LEU A 210 -7.90 -0.90 -20.64
CA LEU A 210 -7.42 -2.16 -20.10
C LEU A 210 -8.08 -2.40 -18.75
N GLU A 211 -8.59 -3.60 -18.54
CA GLU A 211 -9.22 -4.03 -17.28
C GLU A 211 -8.60 -5.36 -16.86
N VAL A 212 -8.30 -5.50 -15.55
CA VAL A 212 -7.74 -6.71 -14.94
C VAL A 212 -8.55 -7.04 -13.69
N GLU A 213 -9.05 -8.26 -13.59
CA GLU A 213 -9.94 -8.70 -12.51
C GLU A 213 -9.22 -8.71 -11.15
N GLY A 214 -9.87 -8.09 -10.15
CA GLY A 214 -9.34 -7.94 -8.80
C GLY A 214 -9.58 -6.54 -8.23
N TYR A 215 -8.80 -6.19 -7.21
CA TYR A 215 -8.55 -4.84 -6.71
C TYR A 215 -7.05 -4.58 -6.87
N GLY A 216 -6.62 -3.33 -7.08
CA GLY A 216 -5.19 -3.05 -7.19
C GLY A 216 -4.55 -2.58 -5.89
N LEU A 217 -3.22 -2.63 -5.87
CA LEU A 217 -2.38 -2.20 -4.73
C LEU A 217 -1.48 -1.02 -5.07
N THR A 218 -1.09 -0.92 -6.34
CA THR A 218 -0.08 0.01 -6.81
C THR A 218 -0.04 -0.04 -8.34
N ALA A 219 0.35 1.04 -8.98
CA ALA A 219 0.98 0.99 -10.29
C ALA A 219 2.35 1.71 -10.23
N ARG A 220 3.10 1.84 -11.34
CA ARG A 220 4.33 2.65 -11.54
C ARG A 220 4.61 2.94 -13.04
N LYS A 221 4.44 4.15 -13.59
CA LYS A 221 4.73 4.46 -15.04
C LYS A 221 6.21 4.76 -15.34
N ILE A 222 7.12 3.81 -15.21
CA ILE A 222 8.54 4.12 -15.46
C ILE A 222 8.75 4.46 -16.94
N ASP A 223 9.32 5.64 -17.15
CA ASP A 223 9.41 6.34 -18.42
C ASP A 223 8.06 6.50 -19.14
N ASN A 224 7.78 5.62 -20.11
CA ASN A 224 6.50 5.55 -20.82
C ASN A 224 5.65 4.32 -20.46
N LYS A 225 6.01 3.52 -19.44
CA LYS A 225 5.43 2.19 -19.18
C LYS A 225 4.65 2.09 -17.87
N ILE A 226 3.31 2.12 -17.90
CA ILE A 226 2.47 1.89 -16.71
C ILE A 226 2.68 0.45 -16.19
N VAL A 227 3.30 0.24 -15.03
CA VAL A 227 3.42 -1.07 -14.36
C VAL A 227 2.38 -1.18 -13.25
N LEU A 228 1.19 -1.66 -13.56
CA LEU A 228 0.09 -1.91 -12.62
C LEU A 228 0.27 -3.22 -11.82
N VAL A 229 -0.16 -3.24 -10.56
CA VAL A 229 -0.18 -4.41 -9.68
C VAL A 229 -1.61 -4.62 -9.15
N THR A 230 -2.23 -5.72 -9.57
CA THR A 230 -3.62 -6.10 -9.25
C THR A 230 -3.66 -7.39 -8.44
N ASN A 231 -4.27 -7.36 -7.26
CA ASN A 231 -4.58 -8.54 -6.45
C ASN A 231 -5.97 -9.08 -6.78
N LYS A 232 -6.07 -10.39 -7.01
CA LYS A 232 -7.33 -11.13 -7.04
C LYS A 232 -7.42 -12.04 -5.82
N GLY A 233 -8.45 -11.84 -4.99
CA GLY A 233 -8.70 -12.67 -3.81
C GLY A 233 -9.22 -14.06 -4.19
N GLY A 234 -8.53 -15.12 -3.78
CA GLY A 234 -8.88 -16.50 -4.13
C GLY A 234 -10.03 -17.09 -3.29
N TYR A 235 -10.23 -16.56 -2.08
CA TYR A 235 -11.14 -17.11 -1.07
C TYR A 235 -12.60 -17.24 -1.54
N TRP A 236 -13.16 -16.21 -2.17
CA TRP A 236 -14.56 -16.23 -2.63
C TRP A 236 -14.80 -17.19 -3.80
N GLY A 237 -13.79 -17.38 -4.66
CA GLY A 237 -13.85 -18.37 -5.75
C GLY A 237 -13.86 -19.80 -5.21
N MET A 238 -13.06 -20.08 -4.18
CA MET A 238 -13.12 -21.35 -3.46
C MET A 238 -14.47 -21.57 -2.76
N TYR A 239 -15.07 -20.52 -2.19
CA TYR A 239 -16.37 -20.64 -1.52
C TYR A 239 -17.51 -20.88 -2.53
N ARG A 240 -17.54 -20.18 -3.67
CA ARG A 240 -18.56 -20.36 -4.71
C ARG A 240 -18.45 -21.70 -5.42
N GLY A 241 -17.26 -22.06 -5.91
CA GLY A 241 -17.02 -23.32 -6.63
C GLY A 241 -17.27 -24.59 -5.80
N PHE A 242 -17.50 -24.47 -4.49
CA PHE A 242 -17.85 -25.58 -3.59
C PHE A 242 -19.19 -25.40 -2.85
N ALA A 243 -19.95 -24.32 -3.10
CA ALA A 243 -21.26 -24.08 -2.46
C ALA A 243 -22.40 -24.86 -3.13
N GLU A 244 -22.32 -25.10 -4.44
CA GLU A 244 -23.24 -25.98 -5.17
C GLU A 244 -22.83 -27.45 -4.94
N GLY A 245 -23.20 -27.97 -3.76
CA GLY A 245 -22.96 -29.36 -3.41
C GLY A 245 -23.84 -30.31 -4.24
N SER A 246 -23.24 -31.03 -5.19
CA SER A 246 -23.89 -32.20 -5.79
C SER A 246 -24.13 -33.26 -4.72
N ALA A 247 -25.36 -33.76 -4.64
CA ALA A 247 -25.76 -34.74 -3.62
C ALA A 247 -25.15 -36.15 -3.83
N ASP A 248 -24.19 -36.30 -4.75
CA ASP A 248 -23.56 -37.56 -5.15
C ASP A 248 -22.17 -37.80 -4.52
N GLY A 249 -21.55 -36.76 -3.94
CA GLY A 249 -20.23 -36.86 -3.32
C GLY A 249 -19.07 -37.04 -4.32
N SER A 250 -19.24 -36.65 -5.57
CA SER A 250 -18.13 -36.53 -6.52
C SER A 250 -17.11 -35.47 -6.05
N GLU A 251 -15.83 -35.60 -6.42
CA GLU A 251 -14.83 -34.58 -6.06
C GLU A 251 -15.12 -33.27 -6.81
N ASN A 252 -15.66 -32.26 -6.12
CA ASN A 252 -15.91 -30.94 -6.68
C ASN A 252 -14.70 -30.45 -7.50
N ASP A 253 -14.89 -30.28 -8.81
CA ASP A 253 -13.81 -29.78 -9.66
C ASP A 253 -13.63 -28.27 -9.45
N VAL A 254 -12.38 -27.84 -9.53
CA VAL A 254 -12.00 -26.45 -9.30
C VAL A 254 -12.32 -25.65 -10.57
N ASN A 255 -13.38 -24.84 -10.55
CA ASN A 255 -13.67 -23.91 -11.63
C ASN A 255 -12.54 -22.87 -11.74
N LEU A 256 -11.79 -22.91 -12.84
CA LEU A 256 -10.66 -22.00 -13.04
C LEU A 256 -11.10 -20.55 -13.30
N SER A 257 -12.32 -20.31 -13.79
CA SER A 257 -12.84 -18.95 -14.02
C SER A 257 -13.18 -18.19 -12.74
N ASP A 258 -13.27 -18.91 -11.61
CA ASP A 258 -13.38 -18.33 -10.26
C ASP A 258 -12.01 -18.00 -9.65
N ILE A 259 -10.92 -18.65 -10.07
CA ILE A 259 -9.60 -18.55 -9.40
C ILE A 259 -8.57 -17.79 -10.25
N LEU A 260 -8.40 -18.12 -11.52
CA LEU A 260 -7.56 -17.32 -12.43
C LEU A 260 -8.17 -15.91 -12.61
N PRO A 261 -7.36 -14.85 -12.78
CA PRO A 261 -7.88 -13.54 -13.15
C PRO A 261 -8.30 -13.53 -14.62
N SER A 262 -9.34 -12.77 -14.92
CA SER A 262 -9.66 -12.38 -16.29
C SER A 262 -9.16 -10.96 -16.59
N TYR A 263 -9.00 -10.65 -17.87
CA TYR A 263 -8.63 -9.33 -18.35
C TYR A 263 -9.42 -8.97 -19.61
N ARG A 264 -9.51 -7.68 -19.91
CA ARG A 264 -10.23 -7.12 -21.06
C ARG A 264 -9.41 -5.96 -21.63
N VAL A 265 -9.27 -5.92 -22.95
CA VAL A 265 -8.53 -4.88 -23.69
C VAL A 265 -9.53 -4.17 -24.59
N ASP A 266 -9.46 -2.83 -24.68
CA ASP A 266 -10.28 -1.99 -25.57
C ASP A 266 -11.79 -2.31 -25.56
N ASP A 267 -12.28 -2.57 -24.34
CA ASP A 267 -13.65 -2.95 -24.00
C ASP A 267 -14.19 -4.24 -24.68
N GLU A 268 -13.31 -5.13 -25.17
CA GLU A 268 -13.66 -6.45 -25.73
C GLU A 268 -14.36 -7.41 -24.73
N LYS A 269 -14.70 -8.63 -25.18
CA LYS A 269 -15.06 -9.73 -24.28
C LYS A 269 -13.87 -10.06 -23.36
N ALA A 270 -14.15 -10.25 -22.07
CA ALA A 270 -13.14 -10.66 -21.09
C ALA A 270 -12.54 -12.04 -21.45
N LYS A 271 -11.24 -12.17 -21.23
CA LYS A 271 -10.40 -13.34 -21.50
C LYS A 271 -9.83 -13.82 -20.17
N LEU A 272 -9.84 -15.12 -19.91
CA LEU A 272 -9.15 -15.69 -18.74
C LEU A 272 -7.64 -15.73 -19.04
N MET A 273 -6.80 -15.56 -18.01
CA MET A 273 -5.37 -15.85 -18.11
C MET A 273 -5.15 -17.36 -18.23
N ASP A 274 -4.04 -17.80 -18.85
CA ASP A 274 -3.74 -19.23 -18.94
C ASP A 274 -3.27 -19.76 -17.57
N ALA A 275 -3.64 -21.00 -17.25
CA ALA A 275 -3.16 -21.65 -16.02
C ALA A 275 -1.63 -21.75 -15.97
N THR A 276 -0.98 -21.91 -17.13
CA THR A 276 0.48 -22.08 -17.26
C THR A 276 1.27 -20.78 -17.15
N ASP A 277 0.61 -19.62 -17.29
CA ASP A 277 1.23 -18.32 -17.01
C ASP A 277 1.47 -18.10 -15.51
N VAL A 278 0.71 -18.79 -14.64
CA VAL A 278 0.83 -18.64 -13.19
C VAL A 278 2.18 -19.15 -12.66
N LYS A 279 2.92 -18.27 -11.99
CA LYS A 279 4.15 -18.59 -11.27
C LYS A 279 3.84 -18.92 -9.81
N VAL A 280 4.43 -19.98 -9.29
CA VAL A 280 4.30 -20.40 -7.88
C VAL A 280 5.70 -20.52 -7.28
N ILE A 281 5.94 -19.96 -6.09
CA ILE A 281 7.24 -20.09 -5.38
C ILE A 281 7.05 -20.88 -4.10
N GLY A 282 7.91 -21.88 -3.89
CA GLY A 282 7.88 -22.73 -2.70
C GLY A 282 6.55 -23.46 -2.57
N ILE A 283 5.90 -23.34 -1.41
CA ILE A 283 4.54 -23.85 -1.18
C ILE A 283 3.65 -22.67 -0.82
N PRO A 284 2.64 -22.33 -1.63
CA PRO A 284 1.67 -21.29 -1.30
C PRO A 284 0.77 -21.72 -0.13
N ASP A 285 0.28 -20.71 0.56
CA ASP A 285 -0.58 -20.74 1.75
C ASP A 285 -1.86 -19.90 1.58
N SER A 286 -1.92 -19.05 0.55
CA SER A 286 -3.16 -18.48 0.01
C SER A 286 -3.33 -18.84 -1.47
N THR A 287 -4.58 -18.81 -1.95
CA THR A 287 -4.95 -18.90 -3.37
C THR A 287 -5.06 -17.53 -4.05
N ASP A 288 -4.78 -16.44 -3.34
CA ASP A 288 -4.71 -15.10 -3.91
C ASP A 288 -3.64 -15.02 -5.02
N MET A 289 -3.92 -14.19 -6.03
CA MET A 289 -3.01 -13.98 -7.16
C MET A 289 -2.70 -12.51 -7.35
N THR A 290 -1.42 -12.19 -7.55
CA THR A 290 -0.97 -10.85 -7.98
C THR A 290 -0.69 -10.89 -9.48
N THR A 291 -1.40 -10.08 -10.26
CA THR A 291 -1.06 -9.78 -11.66
C THR A 291 -0.23 -8.51 -11.70
N ILE A 292 0.93 -8.56 -12.35
CA ILE A 292 1.76 -7.41 -12.66
C ILE A 292 1.62 -7.14 -14.16
N THR A 293 1.05 -5.98 -14.49
CA THR A 293 0.63 -5.59 -15.85
C THR A 293 1.44 -4.38 -16.31
N THR A 294 2.27 -4.52 -17.33
CA THR A 294 2.93 -3.38 -18.00
C THR A 294 2.15 -2.93 -19.22
N LEU A 295 1.86 -1.64 -19.34
CA LEU A 295 1.28 -0.97 -20.51
C LEU A 295 2.25 0.09 -21.01
N THR A 296 2.85 -0.12 -22.18
CA THR A 296 3.76 0.85 -22.81
C THR A 296 2.95 1.90 -23.58
N LEU A 297 3.17 3.18 -23.29
CA LEU A 297 2.59 4.31 -24.03
C LEU A 297 3.45 4.61 -25.26
N ALA A 298 3.19 3.87 -26.33
CA ALA A 298 3.79 4.00 -27.65
C ALA A 298 2.74 3.62 -28.73
N ASP A 299 3.09 3.69 -30.01
CA ASP A 299 2.17 3.57 -31.16
C ASP A 299 1.29 2.29 -31.19
N ASP A 300 1.67 1.23 -30.48
CA ASP A 300 0.93 -0.05 -30.39
C ASP A 300 0.17 -0.26 -29.07
N PHE A 301 0.42 0.59 -28.06
CA PHE A 301 0.01 0.41 -26.67
C PHE A 301 0.29 -1.01 -26.12
N LYS A 302 1.50 -1.53 -26.34
CA LYS A 302 1.91 -2.89 -25.92
C LYS A 302 1.59 -3.17 -24.44
N THR A 303 0.77 -4.19 -24.20
CA THR A 303 0.47 -4.74 -22.87
C THR A 303 1.23 -6.05 -22.64
N GLU A 304 1.81 -6.22 -21.44
CA GLU A 304 2.45 -7.45 -20.96
C GLU A 304 1.94 -7.76 -19.54
N MET A 305 1.80 -9.04 -19.18
CA MET A 305 1.30 -9.47 -17.87
C MET A 305 2.12 -10.65 -17.33
N GLU A 306 2.42 -10.65 -16.04
CA GLU A 306 2.99 -11.77 -15.28
C GLU A 306 2.08 -12.04 -14.07
N VAL A 307 1.78 -13.32 -13.79
CA VAL A 307 0.86 -13.71 -12.70
C VAL A 307 1.62 -14.53 -11.66
N ILE A 308 1.50 -14.17 -10.39
CA ILE A 308 2.13 -14.90 -9.27
C ILE A 308 1.03 -15.32 -8.28
N MET A 309 1.01 -16.59 -7.88
CA MET A 309 0.13 -17.09 -6.81
C MET A 309 0.67 -16.64 -5.43
N VAL A 310 0.43 -15.37 -5.13
CA VAL A 310 0.62 -14.74 -3.83
C VAL A 310 -0.31 -13.54 -3.73
N GLY A 311 -0.83 -13.25 -2.53
CA GLY A 311 -1.49 -11.97 -2.25
C GLY A 311 -0.46 -10.94 -1.84
N ALA A 312 -0.13 -9.99 -2.69
CA ALA A 312 0.79 -8.91 -2.35
C ALA A 312 0.21 -8.02 -1.23
N ALA A 313 1.07 -7.53 -0.33
CA ALA A 313 0.68 -6.72 0.83
C ALA A 313 1.44 -5.37 0.91
N THR A 314 2.66 -5.29 0.36
CA THR A 314 3.40 -4.03 0.21
C THR A 314 4.19 -4.09 -1.08
N VAL A 315 4.30 -2.95 -1.79
CA VAL A 315 5.02 -2.87 -3.05
C VAL A 315 5.99 -1.68 -3.01
N MET A 316 7.22 -1.88 -3.51
CA MET A 316 8.19 -0.83 -3.78
C MET A 316 8.72 -1.02 -5.21
N SER A 317 9.16 0.05 -5.86
CA SER A 317 9.73 -0.03 -7.21
C SER A 317 10.86 0.96 -7.39
N THR A 318 11.96 0.49 -7.98
CA THR A 318 12.93 1.34 -8.67
C THR A 318 12.49 1.52 -10.13
N ARG A 319 13.38 2.06 -10.98
CA ARG A 319 13.20 2.11 -12.44
C ARG A 319 13.42 0.75 -13.11
N GLU A 320 14.20 -0.14 -12.49
CA GLU A 320 14.58 -1.44 -13.05
C GLU A 320 13.79 -2.60 -12.44
N HIS A 321 13.45 -2.48 -11.15
CA HIS A 321 12.95 -3.57 -10.33
C HIS A 321 11.65 -3.23 -9.61
N LEU A 322 10.72 -4.20 -9.60
CA LEU A 322 9.55 -4.20 -8.72
C LEU A 322 9.80 -5.19 -7.57
N TYR A 323 9.49 -4.75 -6.35
CA TYR A 323 9.52 -5.57 -5.15
C TYR A 323 8.11 -5.75 -4.61
N ILE A 324 7.64 -6.99 -4.61
CA ILE A 324 6.37 -7.39 -4.01
C ILE A 324 6.68 -8.09 -2.70
N ALA A 325 6.12 -7.60 -1.60
CA ALA A 325 6.22 -8.19 -0.28
C ALA A 325 4.88 -8.76 0.17
N HIS A 326 4.92 -9.95 0.76
CA HIS A 326 3.76 -10.70 1.26
C HIS A 326 4.02 -11.16 2.70
N GLN A 327 3.06 -10.93 3.59
CA GLN A 327 3.23 -11.11 5.04
C GLN A 327 2.50 -12.36 5.53
N LYS A 328 3.28 -13.34 6.02
CA LYS A 328 2.80 -14.62 6.55
C LYS A 328 2.68 -14.51 8.06
N TRP A 329 1.47 -14.26 8.53
CA TRP A 329 1.15 -14.16 9.95
C TRP A 329 1.13 -15.55 10.60
N PRO A 330 1.56 -15.68 11.87
CA PRO A 330 1.54 -16.95 12.58
C PRO A 330 0.10 -17.41 12.77
N GLN A 331 -0.15 -18.71 12.62
CA GLN A 331 -1.49 -19.27 12.81
C GLN A 331 -1.74 -19.58 14.29
N TYR A 332 -2.99 -19.39 14.73
CA TYR A 332 -3.43 -19.79 16.07
C TYR A 332 -3.55 -21.32 16.13
N ASN A 333 -2.82 -21.94 17.06
CA ASN A 333 -2.81 -23.38 17.23
C ASN A 333 -3.82 -23.78 18.31
N GLU A 334 -4.98 -24.27 17.88
CA GLU A 334 -6.10 -24.66 18.77
C GLU A 334 -5.72 -25.72 19.81
N LEU A 335 -4.72 -26.57 19.53
CA LEU A 335 -4.26 -27.62 20.45
C LEU A 335 -3.37 -27.09 21.58
N THR A 336 -2.77 -25.91 21.41
CA THR A 336 -1.84 -25.32 22.39
C THR A 336 -2.31 -23.98 22.96
N GLY A 337 -3.34 -23.36 22.37
CA GLY A 337 -3.93 -22.10 22.83
C GLY A 337 -3.06 -20.86 22.55
N VAL A 338 -2.10 -20.96 21.61
CA VAL A 338 -1.14 -19.89 21.30
C VAL A 338 -0.92 -19.77 19.78
N PHE A 339 -0.47 -18.60 19.33
CA PHE A 339 0.09 -18.43 17.99
C PHE A 339 1.46 -19.11 17.90
N ASP A 340 1.69 -19.91 16.85
CA ASP A 340 2.97 -20.59 16.64
C ASP A 340 3.86 -19.80 15.66
N GLY A 341 5.05 -19.41 16.12
CA GLY A 341 6.03 -18.63 15.35
C GLY A 341 5.96 -17.11 15.54
N THR A 342 6.31 -16.38 14.48
CA THR A 342 6.21 -14.93 14.33
C THR A 342 5.83 -14.62 12.89
N VAL A 343 5.42 -13.39 12.58
CA VAL A 343 5.15 -12.97 11.21
C VAL A 343 6.46 -12.93 10.39
N ILE A 344 6.41 -13.40 9.15
CA ILE A 344 7.53 -13.43 8.20
C ILE A 344 7.10 -12.70 6.93
N THR A 345 7.95 -11.83 6.40
CA THR A 345 7.74 -11.22 5.08
C THR A 345 8.52 -11.99 4.00
N GLU A 346 7.81 -12.56 3.04
CA GLU A 346 8.38 -13.08 1.79
C GLU A 346 8.44 -11.95 0.76
N ILE A 347 9.60 -11.73 0.13
CA ILE A 347 9.81 -10.62 -0.83
C ILE A 347 10.26 -11.18 -2.17
N TYR A 348 9.56 -10.80 -3.23
CA TYR A 348 9.78 -11.20 -4.61
C TYR A 348 10.34 -10.03 -5.41
N LYS A 349 11.50 -10.23 -6.06
CA LYS A 349 12.11 -9.26 -6.96
C LYS A 349 11.76 -9.59 -8.41
N LEU A 350 11.19 -8.63 -9.13
CA LEU A 350 10.89 -8.73 -10.56
C LEU A 350 11.69 -7.67 -11.34
N ASN A 351 12.09 -8.01 -12.56
CA ASN A 351 12.49 -7.06 -13.59
C ASN A 351 11.24 -6.38 -14.16
N ILE A 352 11.34 -5.09 -14.46
CA ILE A 352 10.30 -4.30 -15.15
C ILE A 352 10.85 -3.40 -16.27
N GLU A 353 12.16 -3.09 -16.28
CA GLU A 353 12.81 -2.29 -17.34
C GLU A 353 12.53 -2.88 -18.73
N ASN A 354 12.81 -4.16 -18.89
CA ASN A 354 12.78 -4.90 -20.15
C ASN A 354 11.68 -5.98 -20.17
N GLY A 355 10.47 -5.58 -19.78
CA GLY A 355 9.30 -6.46 -19.64
C GLY A 355 9.21 -7.11 -18.26
N VAL A 356 8.00 -7.50 -17.83
CA VAL A 356 7.79 -8.05 -16.49
C VAL A 356 8.36 -9.46 -16.39
N LYS A 357 9.24 -9.72 -15.41
CA LYS A 357 9.73 -11.06 -15.14
C LYS A 357 10.19 -11.25 -13.70
N LEU A 358 9.69 -12.30 -13.05
CA LEU A 358 10.16 -12.76 -11.74
C LEU A 358 11.63 -13.22 -11.78
N LEU A 359 12.49 -12.62 -10.95
CA LEU A 359 13.94 -12.87 -10.90
C LEU A 359 14.35 -13.79 -9.74
N SER A 360 13.98 -13.40 -8.52
CA SER A 360 14.44 -14.02 -7.27
C SER A 360 13.47 -13.76 -6.12
N SER A 361 13.62 -14.51 -5.03
CA SER A 361 12.83 -14.29 -3.81
C SER A 361 13.64 -14.53 -2.55
N GLY A 362 13.36 -13.72 -1.52
CA GLY A 362 13.99 -13.75 -0.21
C GLY A 362 12.94 -13.71 0.89
N LYS A 363 13.37 -13.83 2.15
CA LYS A 363 12.51 -13.78 3.33
C LYS A 363 13.22 -13.01 4.45
N VAL A 364 12.47 -12.26 5.23
CA VAL A 364 12.92 -11.58 6.45
C VAL A 364 11.89 -11.78 7.55
N ASP A 365 12.33 -11.80 8.81
CA ASP A 365 11.41 -11.86 9.95
C ASP A 365 10.71 -10.50 10.13
N GLY A 366 9.45 -10.52 10.56
CA GLY A 366 8.63 -9.33 10.83
C GLY A 366 7.72 -8.90 9.67
N TYR A 367 6.91 -7.89 9.93
CA TYR A 367 6.05 -7.20 8.96
C TYR A 367 6.63 -5.85 8.55
N LEU A 368 6.22 -5.36 7.38
CA LEU A 368 6.52 -4.00 6.88
C LEU A 368 5.41 -3.04 7.29
N ILE A 369 5.77 -1.83 7.74
CA ILE A 369 4.79 -0.77 8.00
C ILE A 369 4.18 -0.21 6.71
N ASN A 370 5.00 0.06 5.69
CA ASN A 370 4.60 0.58 4.38
C ASN A 370 5.78 0.49 3.39
N GLN A 371 5.62 1.05 2.19
CA GLN A 371 6.63 1.00 1.13
C GLN A 371 7.98 1.66 1.49
N PHE A 372 8.02 2.66 2.38
CA PHE A 372 9.26 3.33 2.82
C PHE A 372 10.13 2.45 3.74
N ALA A 373 9.59 1.33 4.22
CA ALA A 373 10.34 0.30 4.91
C ALA A 373 11.19 -0.58 3.95
N MET A 374 11.19 -0.30 2.65
CA MET A 374 12.03 -0.95 1.63
C MET A 374 12.75 0.09 0.75
N ASP A 375 14.00 -0.22 0.38
CA ASP A 375 14.86 0.61 -0.49
C ASP A 375 15.88 -0.27 -1.25
N GLU A 376 16.25 0.09 -2.48
CA GLU A 376 17.33 -0.57 -3.22
C GLU A 376 18.55 0.37 -3.37
N HIS A 377 19.71 -0.09 -2.90
CA HIS A 377 20.96 0.66 -2.93
C HIS A 377 22.13 -0.27 -3.27
N ASP A 378 22.98 0.13 -4.22
CA ASP A 378 24.11 -0.66 -4.76
C ASP A 378 23.74 -2.12 -5.10
N GLY A 379 22.57 -2.32 -5.71
CA GLY A 379 22.04 -3.63 -6.12
C GLY A 379 21.57 -4.54 -4.97
N LYS A 380 21.50 -4.02 -3.74
CA LYS A 380 21.01 -4.71 -2.54
C LYS A 380 19.65 -4.16 -2.15
N LEU A 381 18.72 -5.02 -1.71
CA LEU A 381 17.49 -4.58 -1.06
C LEU A 381 17.76 -4.39 0.45
N ARG A 382 17.34 -3.24 0.97
CA ARG A 382 17.43 -2.84 2.38
C ARG A 382 16.01 -2.77 2.93
N VAL A 383 15.78 -3.37 4.09
CA VAL A 383 14.41 -3.63 4.61
C VAL A 383 14.36 -3.39 6.11
N ALA A 384 13.36 -2.66 6.60
CA ALA A 384 13.08 -2.49 8.02
C ALA A 384 11.76 -3.19 8.39
N THR A 385 11.72 -3.91 9.52
CA THR A 385 10.53 -4.66 9.96
C THR A 385 10.32 -4.61 11.46
N THR A 386 9.08 -4.86 11.89
CA THR A 386 8.75 -5.19 13.29
C THR A 386 8.32 -6.66 13.36
N THR A 387 8.92 -7.46 14.23
CA THR A 387 8.36 -8.76 14.62
C THR A 387 7.36 -8.59 15.75
N GLN A 388 6.32 -9.42 15.76
CA GLN A 388 5.41 -9.60 16.89
C GLN A 388 5.39 -11.08 17.25
N LYS A 389 5.59 -11.38 18.53
CA LYS A 389 5.69 -12.74 19.05
C LYS A 389 4.85 -12.90 20.31
N TYR A 390 3.98 -13.90 20.31
CA TYR A 390 3.19 -14.23 21.49
C TYR A 390 4.03 -15.03 22.50
N LYS A 391 4.10 -14.58 23.75
CA LYS A 391 4.83 -15.24 24.84
C LYS A 391 3.93 -16.20 25.60
N GLN A 392 4.54 -17.16 26.30
CA GLN A 392 3.84 -18.14 27.14
C GLN A 392 3.11 -17.52 28.36
N ASN A 393 3.43 -16.27 28.74
CA ASN A 393 2.70 -15.49 29.75
C ASN A 393 1.56 -14.64 29.17
N GLN A 394 1.14 -14.92 27.92
CA GLN A 394 0.04 -14.24 27.21
C GLN A 394 0.30 -12.78 26.80
N GLU A 395 1.53 -12.29 26.96
CA GLU A 395 1.99 -10.99 26.47
C GLU A 395 2.49 -11.07 25.02
N TRP A 396 2.44 -9.95 24.30
CA TRP A 396 3.14 -9.79 23.02
C TRP A 396 4.53 -9.18 23.24
N GLU A 397 5.52 -9.66 22.49
CA GLU A 397 6.85 -9.09 22.40
C GLU A 397 7.10 -8.57 20.99
N THR A 398 7.53 -7.32 20.93
CA THR A 398 7.87 -6.56 19.72
C THR A 398 9.39 -6.36 19.65
N GLU A 399 9.96 -6.62 18.48
CA GLU A 399 11.38 -6.35 18.20
C GLU A 399 11.51 -5.74 16.79
N ASN A 400 12.27 -4.67 16.64
CA ASN A 400 12.46 -4.02 15.35
C ASN A 400 13.83 -4.37 14.75
N HIS A 401 13.86 -4.50 13.42
CA HIS A 401 14.99 -5.02 12.68
C HIS A 401 15.28 -4.19 11.42
N VAL A 402 16.54 -4.18 11.01
CA VAL A 402 16.97 -3.74 9.67
C VAL A 402 17.79 -4.86 9.02
N PHE A 403 17.41 -5.26 7.82
CA PHE A 403 18.01 -6.32 7.02
C PHE A 403 18.66 -5.75 5.74
N VAL A 404 19.70 -6.42 5.26
CA VAL A 404 20.30 -6.19 3.94
C VAL A 404 20.35 -7.51 3.18
N LEU A 405 19.75 -7.52 2.00
CA LEU A 405 19.62 -8.65 1.08
C LEU A 405 20.45 -8.37 -0.18
N ASP A 406 21.19 -9.37 -0.68
CA ASP A 406 21.94 -9.23 -1.94
C ASP A 406 21.02 -9.29 -3.18
N SER A 407 21.59 -9.14 -4.38
CA SER A 407 20.85 -9.17 -5.64
C SER A 407 20.15 -10.51 -5.95
N ASN A 408 20.54 -11.60 -5.27
CA ASN A 408 19.89 -12.90 -5.32
C ASN A 408 18.83 -13.06 -4.20
N MET A 409 18.51 -11.98 -3.49
CA MET A 409 17.59 -11.90 -2.35
C MET A 409 18.01 -12.76 -1.14
N LYS A 410 19.31 -13.01 -0.98
CA LYS A 410 19.88 -13.68 0.20
C LYS A 410 20.28 -12.65 1.26
N GLN A 411 19.93 -12.90 2.52
CA GLN A 411 20.36 -12.06 3.64
C GLN A 411 21.89 -12.06 3.78
N VAL A 412 22.47 -10.86 3.75
CA VAL A 412 23.92 -10.61 3.90
C VAL A 412 24.24 -9.67 5.06
N GLY A 413 23.25 -8.95 5.61
CA GLY A 413 23.38 -8.12 6.81
C GLY A 413 22.09 -8.08 7.61
N HIS A 414 22.20 -7.87 8.93
CA HIS A 414 21.07 -7.75 9.86
C HIS A 414 21.48 -7.02 11.14
N LEU A 415 20.57 -6.20 11.65
CA LEU A 415 20.56 -5.61 12.98
C LEU A 415 19.15 -5.84 13.55
N GLY A 416 19.05 -6.56 14.66
CA GLY A 416 17.82 -6.71 15.44
C GLY A 416 17.88 -5.93 16.75
N LYS A 417 16.89 -6.13 17.63
CA LYS A 417 16.80 -5.53 18.98
C LYS A 417 16.83 -4.00 19.00
N ILE A 418 16.36 -3.38 17.92
CA ILE A 418 16.14 -1.93 17.90
C ILE A 418 14.82 -1.68 18.63
N ALA A 419 14.87 -0.91 19.73
CA ALA A 419 13.72 -0.55 20.55
C ALA A 419 12.76 -1.73 20.87
N THR A 420 13.26 -2.79 21.53
CA THR A 420 12.43 -3.92 21.99
C THR A 420 11.31 -3.43 22.93
N GLY A 421 10.05 -3.76 22.61
CA GLY A 421 8.84 -3.21 23.24
C GLY A 421 8.10 -2.23 22.32
N GLU A 422 8.83 -1.45 21.54
CA GLU A 422 8.28 -0.46 20.61
C GLU A 422 7.99 -1.09 19.23
N SER A 423 7.16 -0.45 18.41
CA SER A 423 6.98 -0.80 16.97
C SER A 423 7.47 0.34 16.07
N ILE A 424 7.87 0.04 14.83
CA ILE A 424 8.19 1.06 13.83
C ILE A 424 6.95 1.93 13.54
N TYR A 425 7.15 3.24 13.47
CA TYR A 425 6.17 4.27 13.10
C TYR A 425 6.56 5.05 11.84
N SER A 426 7.86 5.19 11.55
CA SER A 426 8.34 5.71 10.26
C SER A 426 9.75 5.20 9.92
N VAL A 427 10.05 5.16 8.62
CA VAL A 427 11.35 4.74 8.07
C VAL A 427 11.69 5.64 6.88
N ARG A 428 12.95 6.06 6.77
CA ARG A 428 13.45 6.75 5.57
C ARG A 428 14.90 6.39 5.29
N PHE A 429 15.12 5.64 4.21
CA PHE A 429 16.46 5.42 3.66
C PHE A 429 16.96 6.68 2.95
N LEU A 430 18.26 6.98 3.07
CA LEU A 430 18.92 8.09 2.40
C LEU A 430 20.41 7.77 2.23
N GLY A 431 20.85 7.51 0.99
CA GLY A 431 22.23 7.10 0.71
C GLY A 431 22.63 5.90 1.56
N GLU A 432 23.78 5.97 2.22
CA GLU A 432 24.29 4.92 3.13
C GLU A 432 23.59 4.85 4.51
N ARG A 433 22.47 5.54 4.75
CA ARG A 433 21.79 5.58 6.06
C ARG A 433 20.33 5.17 5.99
N VAL A 434 19.78 4.79 7.13
CA VAL A 434 18.34 4.80 7.38
C VAL A 434 18.03 5.57 8.66
N TYR A 435 17.05 6.45 8.57
CA TYR A 435 16.41 7.09 9.71
C TYR A 435 15.17 6.28 10.07
N MET A 436 15.01 5.96 11.36
CA MET A 436 13.90 5.13 11.82
C MET A 436 13.31 5.72 13.09
N VAL A 437 11.99 5.67 13.17
CA VAL A 437 11.17 6.17 14.27
C VAL A 437 10.36 5.00 14.79
N THR A 438 10.40 4.75 16.09
CA THR A 438 9.59 3.75 16.78
C THR A 438 8.73 4.42 17.86
N PHE A 439 7.73 3.72 18.39
CA PHE A 439 6.93 4.27 19.48
C PHE A 439 6.36 3.20 20.41
N GLU A 440 6.36 3.54 21.71
CA GLU A 440 5.51 2.96 22.76
C GLU A 440 5.01 4.08 23.70
N GLN A 441 5.92 4.97 24.13
CA GLN A 441 5.60 6.12 25.01
C GLN A 441 6.32 7.43 24.64
N VAL A 442 7.51 7.31 24.03
CA VAL A 442 8.38 8.40 23.56
C VAL A 442 8.99 7.90 22.24
N ASP A 443 9.21 8.76 21.24
CA ASP A 443 9.79 8.38 19.95
C ASP A 443 11.33 8.52 19.98
N PRO A 444 12.10 7.41 19.93
CA PRO A 444 13.51 7.45 19.57
C PRO A 444 13.69 7.54 18.05
N PHE A 445 14.05 8.73 17.57
CA PHE A 445 14.59 8.92 16.24
C PHE A 445 16.02 8.33 16.18
N PHE A 446 16.16 7.20 15.48
CA PHE A 446 17.43 6.51 15.24
C PHE A 446 18.09 6.96 13.94
N VAL A 447 19.43 7.08 13.98
CA VAL A 447 20.28 7.12 12.80
C VAL A 447 21.04 5.79 12.71
N ILE A 448 20.89 5.05 11.61
CA ILE A 448 21.49 3.72 11.42
C ILE A 448 22.40 3.72 10.18
N ASP A 449 23.61 3.17 10.34
CA ASP A 449 24.59 2.99 9.27
C ASP A 449 24.27 1.75 8.42
N LEU A 450 24.28 1.94 7.09
CA LEU A 450 24.10 0.91 6.06
C LEU A 450 25.20 0.98 4.96
N SER A 451 26.32 1.67 5.23
CA SER A 451 27.52 1.70 4.37
C SER A 451 28.16 0.33 4.15
N THR A 452 27.89 -0.62 5.06
CA THR A 452 28.38 -2.00 4.98
C THR A 452 27.26 -3.01 5.21
N ASN A 453 27.54 -4.28 4.94
CA ASN A 453 26.64 -5.38 5.28
C ASN A 453 26.58 -5.69 6.81
N GLN A 454 27.09 -4.81 7.68
CA GLN A 454 26.97 -4.89 9.13
C GLN A 454 26.26 -3.63 9.66
N PRO A 455 24.91 -3.60 9.63
CA PRO A 455 24.16 -2.44 10.11
C PRO A 455 24.36 -2.20 11.61
N LYS A 456 24.41 -0.93 12.01
CA LYS A 456 24.59 -0.51 13.42
C LYS A 456 23.88 0.82 13.66
N ILE A 457 23.40 1.02 14.89
CA ILE A 457 22.93 2.34 15.35
C ILE A 457 24.16 3.26 15.48
N LEU A 458 24.05 4.49 14.95
CA LEU A 458 25.03 5.56 15.11
C LEU A 458 24.62 6.49 16.26
N GLY A 459 23.36 6.93 16.26
CA GLY A 459 22.80 7.86 17.23
C GLY A 459 21.31 7.61 17.47
N GLU A 460 20.82 8.10 18.61
CA GLU A 460 19.44 7.96 19.09
C GLU A 460 19.01 9.28 19.74
N LEU A 461 17.84 9.78 19.37
CA LEU A 461 17.26 11.02 19.89
C LEU A 461 15.83 10.72 20.38
N LYS A 462 15.61 10.74 21.70
CA LYS A 462 14.26 10.57 22.28
C LYS A 462 13.52 11.91 22.36
N ILE A 463 12.35 12.00 21.73
CA ILE A 463 11.48 13.18 21.71
C ILE A 463 10.02 12.84 22.06
N PRO A 464 9.27 13.79 22.68
CA PRO A 464 7.83 13.64 22.85
C PRO A 464 7.09 13.84 21.52
N GLY A 465 6.01 13.09 21.35
CA GLY A 465 5.33 12.91 20.07
C GLY A 465 5.81 11.65 19.34
N PHE A 466 5.41 11.51 18.08
CA PHE A 466 5.97 10.58 17.11
C PHE A 466 5.88 11.16 15.70
N SER A 467 6.82 10.80 14.81
CA SER A 467 6.74 11.11 13.37
C SER A 467 6.08 9.96 12.60
N ASN A 468 5.11 10.25 11.73
CA ASN A 468 4.55 9.27 10.78
C ASN A 468 5.27 9.31 9.43
N TYR A 469 5.66 10.50 8.99
CA TYR A 469 6.41 10.70 7.75
C TYR A 469 7.71 11.48 7.99
N LEU A 470 8.79 11.04 7.34
CA LEU A 470 10.11 11.66 7.36
C LEU A 470 10.47 12.16 5.96
N HIS A 471 10.75 13.46 5.82
CA HIS A 471 11.10 14.12 4.56
C HIS A 471 12.50 14.75 4.63
N PRO A 472 13.54 14.13 4.01
CA PRO A 472 14.86 14.73 3.93
C PRO A 472 14.86 16.00 3.07
N ILE A 473 15.56 17.03 3.54
CA ILE A 473 15.80 18.29 2.80
C ILE A 473 17.32 18.56 2.73
N GLU A 474 17.73 19.74 2.27
CA GLU A 474 19.16 20.06 2.15
C GLU A 474 19.86 20.27 3.50
N GLY A 475 21.20 20.18 3.51
CA GLY A 475 22.01 20.56 4.67
C GLY A 475 22.00 19.56 5.84
N ASN A 476 21.71 18.27 5.57
CA ASN A 476 21.54 17.23 6.58
C ASN A 476 20.37 17.52 7.55
N LEU A 477 19.27 18.05 7.00
CA LEU A 477 18.03 18.29 7.71
C LEU A 477 16.94 17.30 7.27
N VAL A 478 16.05 16.93 8.18
CA VAL A 478 14.90 16.06 7.93
C VAL A 478 13.66 16.63 8.63
N PHE A 479 12.56 16.87 7.91
CA PHE A 479 11.27 17.12 8.55
C PHE A 479 10.68 15.80 9.07
N GLY A 480 10.19 15.79 10.30
CA GLY A 480 9.19 14.83 10.76
C GLY A 480 7.80 15.46 10.73
N ILE A 481 6.81 14.77 10.17
CA ILE A 481 5.40 15.15 10.26
C ILE A 481 4.66 14.04 11.01
N GLY A 482 3.94 14.43 12.07
CA GLY A 482 3.32 13.49 12.99
C GLY A 482 2.46 14.18 14.04
N LYS A 483 2.44 13.63 15.26
CA LYS A 483 1.61 14.11 16.36
C LYS A 483 2.45 14.39 17.60
N ASP A 484 2.09 15.45 18.32
CA ASP A 484 2.58 15.70 19.67
C ASP A 484 2.00 14.67 20.65
N VAL A 485 2.69 14.37 21.74
CA VAL A 485 2.17 13.52 22.83
C VAL A 485 2.49 14.15 24.17
N LYS A 486 1.48 14.27 25.02
CA LYS A 486 1.62 14.64 26.44
C LYS A 486 1.54 13.39 27.30
N VAL A 487 2.34 13.35 28.35
CA VAL A 487 2.23 12.34 29.42
C VAL A 487 1.54 13.00 30.60
N GLU A 488 0.40 12.46 31.01
CA GLU A 488 -0.35 12.90 32.20
C GLU A 488 0.31 12.41 33.50
N SER A 489 -0.10 12.99 34.63
CA SER A 489 0.47 12.65 35.95
C SER A 489 0.13 11.24 36.45
N ASP A 490 -0.81 10.55 35.80
CA ASP A 490 -1.14 9.14 35.96
C ASP A 490 -0.31 8.20 35.05
N GLY A 491 0.57 8.75 34.20
CA GLY A 491 1.35 8.03 33.19
C GLY A 491 0.63 7.80 31.86
N ARG A 492 -0.61 8.28 31.70
CA ARG A 492 -1.40 8.10 30.48
C ARG A 492 -0.89 9.02 29.37
N LEU A 493 -0.76 8.47 28.17
CA LEU A 493 -0.43 9.23 26.96
C LEU A 493 -1.70 9.92 26.41
N ILE A 494 -1.57 11.19 26.01
CA ILE A 494 -2.58 11.92 25.25
C ILE A 494 -1.94 12.45 23.97
N THR A 495 -2.39 11.94 22.83
CA THR A 495 -2.07 12.44 21.50
C THR A 495 -2.62 13.86 21.31
N GLY A 496 -1.76 14.81 20.97
CA GLY A 496 -2.06 16.24 20.89
C GLY A 496 -2.12 16.79 19.45
N ALA A 497 -1.71 18.05 19.32
CA ALA A 497 -1.66 18.77 18.05
C ALA A 497 -0.82 18.05 16.98
N LEU A 498 -1.03 18.39 15.71
CA LEU A 498 -0.11 18.01 14.63
C LEU A 498 1.27 18.61 14.95
N LYS A 499 2.34 17.81 14.89
CA LYS A 499 3.73 18.24 15.11
C LYS A 499 4.49 18.19 13.78
N ILE A 500 5.16 19.29 13.45
CA ILE A 500 6.29 19.30 12.51
C ILE A 500 7.56 19.39 13.35
N SER A 501 8.44 18.40 13.21
CA SER A 501 9.78 18.39 13.79
C SER A 501 10.80 18.73 12.72
N LEU A 502 11.86 19.45 13.07
CA LEU A 502 13.03 19.63 12.20
C LEU A 502 14.24 18.98 12.87
N PHE A 503 14.72 17.90 12.28
CA PHE A 503 15.90 17.17 12.75
C PHE A 503 17.15 17.60 11.99
N ASN A 504 18.25 17.82 12.71
CA ASN A 504 19.59 17.95 12.14
C ASN A 504 20.38 16.67 12.44
N VAL A 505 20.91 16.07 11.37
CA VAL A 505 21.65 14.79 11.38
C VAL A 505 23.08 14.95 10.83
N ALA A 506 23.63 16.17 10.82
CA ALA A 506 25.01 16.44 10.41
C ALA A 506 26.06 15.83 11.36
N ASP A 507 25.70 15.64 12.63
CA ASP A 507 26.40 14.75 13.56
C ASP A 507 25.55 13.49 13.74
N GLU A 508 25.89 12.44 12.99
CA GLU A 508 25.15 11.17 12.95
C GLU A 508 25.15 10.42 14.30
N LEU A 509 26.08 10.76 15.19
CA LEU A 509 26.18 10.18 16.54
C LEU A 509 25.33 10.97 17.56
N ASN A 510 25.06 12.25 17.30
CA ASN A 510 24.29 13.13 18.18
C ASN A 510 23.20 13.90 17.40
N PRO A 511 22.22 13.20 16.78
CA PRO A 511 21.10 13.82 16.07
C PRO A 511 20.25 14.70 17.01
N LYS A 512 19.68 15.79 16.48
CA LYS A 512 18.93 16.79 17.28
C LYS A 512 17.66 17.25 16.60
N GLU A 513 16.56 17.32 17.36
CA GLU A 513 15.41 18.17 17.03
C GLU A 513 15.86 19.61 17.27
N VAL A 514 16.08 20.39 16.20
CA VAL A 514 16.56 21.78 16.30
C VAL A 514 15.42 22.76 16.51
N ASP A 515 14.24 22.47 15.95
CA ASP A 515 12.99 23.17 16.24
C ASP A 515 11.76 22.25 16.03
N ASN A 516 10.62 22.61 16.60
CA ASN A 516 9.33 21.96 16.35
C ASN A 516 8.14 22.93 16.40
N LEU A 517 7.25 22.81 15.41
CA LEU A 517 6.03 23.60 15.27
C LEU A 517 4.79 22.74 15.52
N LYS A 518 3.92 23.18 16.43
CA LYS A 518 2.65 22.52 16.77
C LYS A 518 1.47 23.25 16.14
N ILE A 519 0.59 22.51 15.45
CA ILE A 519 -0.49 23.05 14.62
C ILE A 519 -1.82 22.42 15.01
N GLY A 520 -2.77 23.28 15.39
CA GLY A 520 -4.14 22.89 15.69
C GLY A 520 -4.29 22.24 17.07
N SER A 521 -5.17 21.25 17.14
CA SER A 521 -5.61 20.52 18.34
C SER A 521 -5.36 19.01 18.20
N GLU A 522 -5.61 18.27 19.29
CA GLU A 522 -5.75 16.81 19.29
C GLU A 522 -6.67 16.30 18.17
N TYR A 523 -7.77 17.02 17.90
CA TYR A 523 -8.77 16.72 16.88
C TYR A 523 -8.39 17.14 15.45
N THR A 524 -7.26 17.83 15.25
CA THR A 524 -6.79 18.17 13.91
C THR A 524 -6.30 16.92 13.17
N TYR A 525 -6.91 16.65 12.02
CA TYR A 525 -6.48 15.62 11.05
C TYR A 525 -5.69 16.25 9.91
N SER A 526 -4.77 15.50 9.32
CA SER A 526 -4.10 15.84 8.07
C SER A 526 -3.84 14.57 7.26
N GLU A 527 -4.07 14.64 5.96
CA GLU A 527 -3.78 13.54 5.02
C GLU A 527 -2.25 13.29 4.92
N ALA A 528 -1.44 14.34 5.13
CA ALA A 528 0.03 14.29 5.18
C ALA A 528 0.62 13.40 6.30
N LEU A 529 -0.21 12.90 7.21
CA LEU A 529 0.18 11.88 8.20
C LEU A 529 0.23 10.46 7.61
N TYR A 530 -0.42 10.22 6.47
CA TYR A 530 -0.68 8.88 5.94
C TYR A 530 -0.39 8.75 4.44
N ASP A 531 -0.73 9.76 3.63
CA ASP A 531 -0.28 9.86 2.24
C ASP A 531 0.81 10.95 2.15
N HIS A 532 2.03 10.52 1.83
CA HIS A 532 3.15 11.44 1.61
C HIS A 532 2.92 12.33 0.38
N LYS A 533 2.12 11.89 -0.59
CA LYS A 533 1.76 12.68 -1.76
C LYS A 533 1.07 13.97 -1.33
N ALA A 534 0.25 13.96 -0.26
CA ALA A 534 -0.50 15.14 0.22
C ALA A 534 0.40 16.31 0.68
N ILE A 535 1.71 16.09 0.76
CA ILE A 535 2.74 17.09 1.09
C ILE A 535 3.32 17.68 -0.19
N LEU A 536 3.26 19.01 -0.31
CA LEU A 536 4.06 19.80 -1.24
C LEU A 536 5.34 20.25 -0.53
N TYR A 537 6.51 20.09 -1.17
CA TYR A 537 7.75 20.74 -0.76
C TYR A 537 8.41 21.46 -1.95
N VAL A 538 8.40 22.80 -1.94
CA VAL A 538 9.04 23.63 -2.96
C VAL A 538 10.46 23.98 -2.49
N LYS A 539 11.41 23.12 -2.89
CA LYS A 539 12.83 23.18 -2.50
C LYS A 539 13.45 24.58 -2.69
N SER A 540 13.20 25.23 -3.82
CA SER A 540 13.74 26.55 -4.17
C SER A 540 13.28 27.70 -3.25
N LYS A 541 12.26 27.45 -2.41
CA LYS A 541 11.72 28.39 -1.42
C LYS A 541 11.81 27.85 0.02
N ASN A 542 12.39 26.65 0.22
CA ASN A 542 12.30 25.84 1.45
C ASN A 542 10.86 25.71 2.01
N LEU A 543 9.85 25.73 1.12
CA LEU A 543 8.44 25.85 1.50
C LEU A 543 7.77 24.47 1.56
N LEU A 544 7.43 24.05 2.78
CA LEU A 544 6.56 22.91 3.07
C LEU A 544 5.10 23.37 3.11
N ALA A 545 4.20 22.67 2.42
CA ALA A 545 2.76 22.95 2.45
C ALA A 545 1.92 21.67 2.40
N PHE A 546 0.82 21.66 3.16
CA PHE A 546 -0.14 20.56 3.25
C PHE A 546 -1.50 21.06 3.77
N THR A 547 -2.52 20.21 3.74
CA THR A 547 -3.87 20.55 4.22
C THR A 547 -4.13 19.99 5.63
N ILE A 548 -4.93 20.71 6.42
CA ILE A 548 -5.49 20.20 7.69
C ILE A 548 -7.01 20.32 7.70
N ASN A 549 -7.64 19.38 8.39
CA ASN A 549 -9.04 19.39 8.79
C ASN A 549 -9.08 19.58 10.30
N ASP A 550 -9.55 20.74 10.78
CA ASP A 550 -9.60 21.06 12.21
C ASP A 550 -11.05 21.14 12.69
N TYR A 551 -11.41 20.23 13.60
CA TYR A 551 -12.76 20.03 14.14
C TYR A 551 -12.88 20.68 15.51
N ASN A 552 -13.02 22.00 15.55
CA ASN A 552 -13.09 22.74 16.82
C ASN A 552 -14.45 22.52 17.51
N ALA A 553 -14.41 21.80 18.63
CA ALA A 553 -15.55 21.55 19.51
C ALA A 553 -15.89 22.80 20.36
N VAL A 554 -16.43 23.84 19.71
CA VAL A 554 -16.91 25.05 20.40
C VAL A 554 -18.27 24.77 21.04
N VAL A 555 -18.25 24.27 22.27
CA VAL A 555 -19.45 24.12 23.10
C VAL A 555 -19.87 25.48 23.65
N SER A 556 -20.50 26.29 22.79
CA SER A 556 -21.48 27.29 23.23
C SER A 556 -22.86 26.65 23.35
N SER A 557 -23.85 27.40 23.87
CA SER A 557 -25.22 26.94 24.15
C SER A 557 -26.05 26.44 22.96
N ASP A 558 -25.50 26.51 21.74
CA ASP A 558 -26.23 26.46 20.47
C ASP A 558 -25.77 25.27 19.58
N GLU A 559 -24.98 24.33 20.13
CA GLU A 559 -24.59 23.03 19.54
C GLU A 559 -23.99 23.07 18.12
N LYS A 560 -23.14 24.05 17.79
CA LYS A 560 -22.48 24.15 16.47
C LYS A 560 -21.01 23.75 16.47
N TYR A 561 -20.73 22.59 15.88
CA TYR A 561 -19.40 22.16 15.48
C TYR A 561 -18.88 23.03 14.32
N TYR A 562 -17.68 23.59 14.45
CA TYR A 562 -17.05 24.34 13.37
C TYR A 562 -15.97 23.50 12.69
N TYR A 563 -16.34 22.86 11.57
CA TYR A 563 -15.38 22.23 10.67
C TYR A 563 -14.65 23.30 9.85
N THR A 564 -13.32 23.25 9.84
CA THR A 564 -12.50 24.09 8.95
C THR A 564 -11.49 23.25 8.20
N ASN A 565 -11.31 23.56 6.91
CA ASN A 565 -10.22 23.04 6.11
C ASN A 565 -9.22 24.18 5.86
N GLN A 566 -7.92 23.91 6.02
CA GLN A 566 -6.90 24.96 5.95
C GLN A 566 -5.68 24.45 5.19
N ALA A 567 -5.16 25.24 4.25
CA ALA A 567 -3.81 25.05 3.72
C ALA A 567 -2.80 25.71 4.65
N ILE A 568 -1.80 24.93 5.07
CA ILE A 568 -0.73 25.32 5.98
C ILE A 568 0.56 25.52 5.18
N PHE A 569 1.29 26.58 5.50
CA PHE A 569 2.56 26.95 4.84
C PHE A 569 3.66 27.19 5.87
N VAL A 570 4.75 26.42 5.79
CA VAL A 570 5.87 26.45 6.74
C VAL A 570 7.18 26.48 5.97
N THR A 571 8.18 27.23 6.44
CA THR A 571 9.53 27.25 5.86
C THR A 571 10.58 27.03 6.93
N VAL A 572 11.72 26.45 6.57
CA VAL A 572 12.96 26.65 7.34
C VAL A 572 13.54 28.01 6.97
N ASP A 573 13.85 28.84 7.95
CA ASP A 573 14.50 30.15 7.73
C ASP A 573 16.05 30.05 7.68
N PRO A 574 16.78 31.14 7.41
CA PRO A 574 18.26 31.12 7.38
C PRO A 574 18.93 30.89 8.75
N SER A 575 18.18 30.96 9.85
CA SER A 575 18.63 30.63 11.21
C SER A 575 18.64 29.12 11.43
N GLY A 576 17.70 28.42 10.77
CA GLY A 576 17.40 27.00 10.94
C GLY A 576 16.05 26.73 11.61
N ASP A 577 15.20 27.74 11.80
CA ASP A 577 13.97 27.67 12.59
C ASP A 577 12.72 27.44 11.71
N LEU A 578 11.67 26.80 12.28
CA LEU A 578 10.41 26.49 11.60
C LEU A 578 9.42 27.67 11.65
N VAL A 579 9.34 28.42 10.56
CA VAL A 579 8.45 29.58 10.46
C VAL A 579 7.15 29.21 9.75
N LEU A 580 6.03 29.24 10.48
CA LEU A 580 4.68 29.28 9.90
C LEU A 580 4.49 30.58 9.12
N LYS A 581 4.45 30.52 7.79
CA LYS A 581 4.32 31.69 6.91
C LYS A 581 2.87 32.11 6.69
N ASN A 582 1.96 31.16 6.47
CA ASN A 582 0.53 31.47 6.26
C ASN A 582 -0.39 30.28 6.63
N LYS A 583 -1.67 30.60 6.84
CA LYS A 583 -2.79 29.64 6.93
C LYS A 583 -3.96 30.15 6.08
N VAL A 584 -4.27 29.46 4.98
CA VAL A 584 -5.41 29.80 4.12
C VAL A 584 -6.60 28.95 4.51
N ILE A 585 -7.55 29.54 5.23
CA ILE A 585 -8.77 28.86 5.70
C ILE A 585 -9.82 28.90 4.59
N GLN A 586 -10.28 27.73 4.13
CA GLN A 586 -11.53 27.59 3.39
C GLN A 586 -12.61 27.06 4.36
N LYS A 587 -13.80 27.65 4.32
CA LYS A 587 -14.96 27.21 5.11
C LYS A 587 -15.89 26.42 4.19
N PRO A 588 -15.97 25.08 4.31
CA PRO A 588 -17.00 24.31 3.65
C PRO A 588 -18.36 24.70 4.25
N ASN A 589 -19.36 24.94 3.41
CA ASN A 589 -20.73 25.11 3.88
C ASN A 589 -21.20 23.79 4.53
N ASP A 590 -22.01 23.91 5.60
CA ASP A 590 -22.28 22.92 6.68
C ASP A 590 -22.75 21.49 6.30
N LYS A 591 -22.74 21.07 5.02
CA LYS A 591 -23.25 19.74 4.58
C LYS A 591 -22.41 19.01 3.53
N ASP A 592 -21.86 19.71 2.55
CA ASP A 592 -21.46 19.07 1.28
C ASP A 592 -19.93 18.92 1.11
N GLY A 593 -19.11 19.61 1.91
CA GLY A 593 -17.64 19.47 1.91
C GLY A 593 -16.90 20.02 0.68
N ASP A 594 -17.60 20.50 -0.36
CA ASP A 594 -17.00 20.80 -1.68
C ASP A 594 -15.86 21.84 -1.71
N TYR A 595 -15.76 22.67 -0.67
CA TYR A 595 -14.73 23.70 -0.53
C TYR A 595 -13.55 23.26 0.34
N SER A 596 -13.49 21.99 0.76
CA SER A 596 -12.28 21.44 1.37
C SER A 596 -11.19 21.26 0.32
N ILE A 597 -10.03 21.83 0.59
CA ILE A 597 -8.84 21.69 -0.26
C ILE A 597 -8.40 20.23 -0.22
N GLN A 598 -8.47 19.58 -1.38
CA GLN A 598 -8.02 18.21 -1.61
C GLN A 598 -6.54 18.17 -1.97
N ARG A 599 -6.03 19.24 -2.62
CA ARG A 599 -4.67 19.26 -3.16
C ARG A 599 -4.04 20.65 -3.13
N ILE A 600 -2.73 20.66 -2.87
CA ILE A 600 -1.84 21.81 -3.05
C ILE A 600 -0.78 21.42 -4.07
N ILE A 601 -0.54 22.27 -5.08
CA ILE A 601 0.53 22.12 -6.09
C ILE A 601 1.18 23.48 -6.41
N HIS A 602 2.41 23.45 -6.92
CA HIS A 602 3.18 24.64 -7.32
C HIS A 602 3.49 24.64 -8.82
N ILE A 603 3.30 25.80 -9.47
CA ILE A 603 3.65 26.06 -10.88
C ILE A 603 4.22 27.49 -10.99
N ASP A 604 5.43 27.61 -11.53
CA ASP A 604 6.17 28.86 -11.78
C ASP A 604 6.31 29.76 -10.53
N ASN A 605 5.52 30.83 -10.42
CA ASN A 605 5.52 31.74 -9.26
C ASN A 605 4.25 31.59 -8.39
N TYR A 606 3.49 30.50 -8.57
CA TYR A 606 2.16 30.35 -8.00
C TYR A 606 1.94 29.01 -7.28
N VAL A 607 1.16 29.05 -6.20
CA VAL A 607 0.61 27.86 -5.51
C VAL A 607 -0.90 27.79 -5.74
N TYR A 608 -1.40 26.61 -6.09
CA TYR A 608 -2.82 26.37 -6.36
C TYR A 608 -3.41 25.49 -5.27
N LEU A 609 -4.45 26.01 -4.61
CA LEU A 609 -5.29 25.28 -3.67
C LEU A 609 -6.51 24.76 -4.43
N LEU A 610 -6.64 23.44 -4.50
CA LEU A 610 -7.63 22.75 -5.32
C LEU A 610 -8.69 22.08 -4.44
N SER A 611 -9.93 22.56 -4.49
CA SER A 611 -11.12 21.89 -3.93
C SER A 611 -12.08 21.45 -5.05
N ASP A 612 -13.29 21.02 -4.73
CA ASP A 612 -14.27 20.59 -5.74
C ASP A 612 -15.02 21.78 -6.38
N LYS A 613 -15.30 22.85 -5.62
CA LYS A 613 -16.01 24.05 -6.14
C LYS A 613 -15.13 25.29 -6.37
N MET A 614 -13.87 25.29 -5.94
CA MET A 614 -13.01 26.47 -6.07
C MET A 614 -11.53 26.14 -6.29
N PHE A 615 -10.86 26.92 -7.14
CA PHE A 615 -9.41 26.98 -7.23
C PHE A 615 -8.93 28.33 -6.72
N THR A 616 -8.13 28.36 -5.65
CA THR A 616 -7.52 29.60 -5.13
C THR A 616 -6.04 29.60 -5.50
N VAL A 617 -5.60 30.63 -6.21
CA VAL A 617 -4.21 30.81 -6.64
C VAL A 617 -3.55 31.84 -5.74
N LEU A 618 -2.37 31.49 -5.22
CA LEU A 618 -1.51 32.33 -4.41
C LEU A 618 -0.23 32.66 -5.17
N ASP A 619 0.29 33.86 -5.00
CA ASP A 619 1.70 34.17 -5.27
C ASP A 619 2.60 33.45 -4.24
N ILE A 620 3.69 32.81 -4.67
CA ILE A 620 4.47 31.93 -3.77
C ILE A 620 5.33 32.71 -2.75
N ASP A 621 5.82 33.90 -3.08
CA ASP A 621 6.73 34.66 -2.20
C ASP A 621 5.99 35.43 -1.11
N THR A 622 4.77 35.89 -1.39
CA THR A 622 3.90 36.60 -0.44
C THR A 622 2.86 35.70 0.22
N LEU A 623 2.52 34.56 -0.41
CA LEU A 623 1.37 33.72 -0.08
C LEU A 623 0.03 34.49 -0.04
N ALA A 624 -0.06 35.60 -0.78
CA ALA A 624 -1.29 36.36 -0.98
C ALA A 624 -2.14 35.74 -2.09
N ILE A 625 -3.47 35.75 -1.92
CA ILE A 625 -4.41 35.28 -2.95
C ILE A 625 -4.40 36.27 -4.12
N VAL A 626 -4.03 35.79 -5.31
CA VAL A 626 -3.96 36.60 -6.56
C VAL A 626 -5.11 36.30 -7.52
N LYS A 627 -5.70 35.10 -7.48
CA LYS A 627 -6.88 34.74 -8.29
C LYS A 627 -7.74 33.73 -7.53
N GLN A 628 -9.06 33.84 -7.67
CA GLN A 628 -9.99 32.76 -7.33
C GLN A 628 -10.80 32.40 -8.57
N ILE A 629 -10.92 31.11 -8.84
CA ILE A 629 -11.67 30.54 -9.96
C ILE A 629 -12.76 29.67 -9.32
N ASN A 630 -13.92 30.28 -9.13
CA ASN A 630 -15.13 29.59 -8.68
C ASN A 630 -15.78 28.84 -9.84
N LYS A 631 -16.52 27.78 -9.54
CA LYS A 631 -17.40 27.06 -10.48
C LYS A 631 -18.87 27.37 -10.22
#